data_AF-A0A6J1QNN4-F1
#
_entry.id   AF-A0A6J1QNN4-F1
#
_cell.length_a   1.000
_cell.length_b   1.000
_cell.length_c   1.000
_cell.angle_alpha   90.00
_cell.angle_beta   90.00
_cell.angle_gamma   90.00
#
_symmetry.space_group_name_H-M   'P 1'
#
loop_
_entity.id
_entity.type
_entity.pdbx_description
1 polymer ?
#
loop_
_entity_poly.entity_id
_entity_poly.type
_entity_poly.pdbx_seq_one_letter_code
_entity_poly.pdbx_strand_id
1 'polypeptide(L)'
;MPPGANGGTEGLGPTCSEIHNSQDHAIAKLAPPPTFVQQCYRHLKSSGVGEASVYHALVVIFLEFFAWGLLTMPIIRVLNETFPDHTFLMNGLIIGIKGILSFLSAPLIGALSDVWGRKFFLLITVAFTCAPIPLMSINTWWFFAMISISGVFACTFSVVFAYVADVTEENQRSLAYGLVSATFAASMVISPALGAYIMNTYGENLAVALATAIAVLDVFFILVAVPESLPEKTRPPAPISWEQADPFAALGKVKHNVLKK
;
A
#
# COMPACT_ATOMS: atom_id res chain seq x y z
N MET A 1 -73.07 24.50 -31.53
CA MET A 1 -72.50 25.16 -30.34
C MET A 1 -72.22 24.07 -29.30
N PRO A 2 -70.99 23.97 -28.75
CA PRO A 2 -70.53 22.91 -27.81
C PRO A 2 -71.03 23.19 -26.36
N PRO A 3 -70.74 22.45 -25.27
CA PRO A 3 -69.65 21.48 -24.97
C PRO A 3 -70.17 20.18 -24.27
N GLY A 4 -69.41 19.19 -23.78
CA GLY A 4 -67.99 18.93 -23.63
C GLY A 4 -67.80 17.45 -23.24
N ALA A 5 -66.74 16.83 -23.76
CA ALA A 5 -66.37 15.45 -23.47
C ALA A 5 -65.34 15.39 -22.34
N ASN A 6 -65.57 14.46 -21.42
CA ASN A 6 -64.65 13.71 -20.57
C ASN A 6 -63.28 14.32 -20.18
N GLY A 7 -63.05 14.37 -18.88
CA GLY A 7 -61.72 14.45 -18.29
C GLY A 7 -61.72 13.91 -16.87
N GLY A 8 -61.68 12.59 -16.72
CA GLY A 8 -61.30 11.96 -15.45
C GLY A 8 -59.81 12.17 -15.24
N THR A 9 -59.44 12.84 -14.15
CA THR A 9 -58.06 12.86 -13.66
C THR A 9 -57.97 11.85 -12.52
N GLU A 10 -57.64 10.61 -12.86
CA GLU A 10 -57.06 9.66 -11.92
C GLU A 10 -55.75 10.26 -11.37
N GLY A 11 -55.66 10.34 -10.05
CA GLY A 11 -54.43 10.75 -9.37
C GLY A 11 -53.34 9.70 -9.60
N LEU A 12 -52.32 10.05 -10.39
CA LEU A 12 -51.06 9.31 -10.38
C LEU A 12 -50.36 9.57 -9.03
N GLY A 13 -50.27 8.52 -8.23
CA GLY A 13 -49.34 8.47 -7.09
C GLY A 13 -47.87 8.59 -7.55
N PRO A 14 -46.95 8.85 -6.62
CA PRO A 14 -45.54 9.09 -6.92
C PRO A 14 -44.94 7.93 -7.72
N THR A 15 -44.16 8.27 -8.73
CA THR A 15 -43.50 7.28 -9.60
C THR A 15 -42.41 6.54 -8.82
N CYS A 16 -42.17 5.27 -9.17
CA CYS A 16 -41.20 4.39 -8.49
C CYS A 16 -39.77 5.01 -8.39
N SER A 17 -39.43 5.92 -9.30
CA SER A 17 -38.20 6.72 -9.30
C SER A 17 -38.13 7.76 -8.19
N GLU A 18 -39.24 8.40 -7.82
CA GLU A 18 -39.29 9.43 -6.78
C GLU A 18 -39.20 8.82 -5.37
N ILE A 19 -39.73 7.60 -5.21
CA ILE A 19 -39.67 6.85 -3.94
C ILE A 19 -38.22 6.36 -3.67
N HIS A 20 -37.50 5.93 -4.72
CA HIS A 20 -36.10 5.51 -4.60
C HIS A 20 -35.18 6.68 -4.22
N ASN A 21 -35.36 7.83 -4.88
CA ASN A 21 -34.54 9.03 -4.63
C ASN A 21 -34.77 9.64 -3.24
N SER A 22 -35.99 9.52 -2.70
CA SER A 22 -36.30 9.97 -1.34
C SER A 22 -35.81 8.99 -0.25
N GLN A 23 -35.69 7.70 -0.55
CA GLN A 23 -35.10 6.71 0.36
C GLN A 23 -33.57 6.84 0.43
N ASP A 24 -32.89 7.08 -0.69
CA ASP A 24 -31.44 7.27 -0.73
C ASP A 24 -30.98 8.51 0.08
N HIS A 25 -31.74 9.60 0.02
CA HIS A 25 -31.47 10.78 0.84
C HIS A 25 -31.72 10.57 2.35
N ALA A 26 -32.64 9.67 2.72
CA ALA A 26 -32.89 9.32 4.12
C ALA A 26 -31.82 8.36 4.68
N ILE A 27 -31.34 7.42 3.86
CA ILE A 27 -30.27 6.47 4.23
C ILE A 27 -28.93 7.22 4.40
N ALA A 28 -28.65 8.23 3.57
CA ALA A 28 -27.44 9.05 3.68
C ALA A 28 -27.34 9.85 4.99
N LYS A 29 -28.47 10.19 5.63
CA LYS A 29 -28.51 10.90 6.92
C LYS A 29 -28.33 9.99 8.13
N LEU A 30 -28.47 8.67 7.98
CA LEU A 30 -28.28 7.68 9.04
C LEU A 30 -26.89 7.03 9.03
N ALA A 31 -26.05 7.33 8.04
CA ALA A 31 -24.69 6.81 7.99
C ALA A 31 -23.88 7.36 9.20
N PRO A 32 -23.19 6.50 9.96
CA PRO A 32 -22.32 6.97 11.04
C PRO A 32 -21.31 7.97 10.46
N PRO A 33 -20.88 8.99 11.24
CA PRO A 33 -19.87 9.91 10.77
C PRO A 33 -18.67 9.11 10.25
N PRO A 34 -18.13 9.45 9.08
CA PRO A 34 -17.04 8.71 8.50
C PRO A 34 -15.91 8.63 9.51
N THR A 35 -15.40 7.43 9.76
CA THR A 35 -14.25 7.25 10.65
C THR A 35 -13.08 8.09 10.13
N PHE A 36 -12.16 8.51 11.00
CA PHE A 36 -10.94 9.25 10.61
C PHE A 36 -10.23 8.59 9.42
N VAL A 37 -10.19 7.25 9.42
CA VAL A 37 -9.66 6.43 8.32
C VAL A 37 -10.41 6.67 7.00
N GLN A 38 -11.75 6.72 7.00
CA GLN A 38 -12.56 7.05 5.81
C GLN A 38 -12.39 8.50 5.33
N GLN A 39 -12.07 9.42 6.23
CA GLN A 39 -11.80 10.83 5.89
C GLN A 39 -10.41 10.99 5.26
N CYS A 40 -9.36 10.42 5.87
CA CYS A 40 -8.02 10.35 5.29
C CYS A 40 -8.04 9.64 3.93
N TYR A 41 -8.78 8.54 3.83
CA TYR A 41 -8.97 7.80 2.60
C TYR A 41 -9.55 8.65 1.45
N ARG A 42 -10.59 9.45 1.72
CA ARG A 42 -11.18 10.35 0.72
C ARG A 42 -10.20 11.42 0.23
N HIS A 43 -9.34 11.92 1.11
CA HIS A 43 -8.30 12.90 0.74
C HIS A 43 -7.24 12.26 -0.16
N LEU A 44 -6.77 11.07 0.20
CA LEU A 44 -5.81 10.28 -0.57
C LEU A 44 -6.33 9.94 -1.98
N LYS A 45 -7.63 9.64 -2.10
CA LYS A 45 -8.32 9.35 -3.36
C LYS A 45 -8.33 10.56 -4.33
N SER A 46 -8.37 11.79 -3.82
CA SER A 46 -8.37 13.01 -4.66
C SER A 46 -6.97 13.50 -5.04
N SER A 47 -5.92 12.90 -4.46
CA SER A 47 -4.54 13.32 -4.64
C SER A 47 -3.87 12.49 -5.74
N GLY A 48 -3.09 13.10 -6.62
CA GLY A 48 -2.37 12.43 -7.72
C GLY A 48 -2.21 13.37 -8.91
N VAL A 49 -1.07 13.32 -9.58
CA VAL A 49 -0.79 14.16 -10.76
C VAL A 49 -0.70 13.26 -11.98
N GLY A 50 -1.61 13.42 -12.94
CA GLY A 50 -1.60 12.67 -14.20
C GLY A 50 -2.25 11.28 -14.12
N GLU A 51 -2.05 10.48 -15.18
CA GLU A 51 -2.61 9.14 -15.32
C GLU A 51 -1.75 8.09 -14.57
N ALA A 52 -2.41 7.03 -14.08
CA ALA A 52 -1.73 5.94 -13.40
C ALA A 52 -0.75 5.23 -14.36
N SER A 53 0.52 5.22 -13.98
CA SER A 53 1.61 4.69 -14.82
C SER A 53 2.60 3.87 -14.00
N VAL A 54 3.22 2.89 -14.66
CA VAL A 54 4.26 2.00 -14.12
C VAL A 54 5.42 2.81 -13.52
N TYR A 55 5.78 3.95 -14.11
CA TYR A 55 6.87 4.79 -13.60
C TYR A 55 6.70 5.21 -12.14
N HIS A 56 5.47 5.49 -11.70
CA HIS A 56 5.20 5.84 -10.30
C HIS A 56 5.58 4.70 -9.36
N ALA A 57 5.21 3.46 -9.70
CA ALA A 57 5.56 2.27 -8.95
C ALA A 57 7.08 2.01 -8.95
N LEU A 58 7.76 2.26 -10.07
CA LEU A 58 9.22 2.12 -10.16
C LEU A 58 9.93 3.11 -9.23
N VAL A 59 9.50 4.38 -9.22
CA VAL A 59 10.10 5.40 -8.35
C VAL A 59 9.91 5.04 -6.87
N VAL A 60 8.72 4.58 -6.48
CA VAL A 60 8.46 4.16 -5.10
C VAL A 60 9.36 2.99 -4.69
N ILE A 61 9.38 1.90 -5.46
CA ILE A 61 10.26 0.75 -5.20
C ILE A 61 11.72 1.22 -5.12
N PHE A 62 12.14 2.08 -6.03
CA PHE A 62 13.50 2.58 -6.03
C PHE A 62 13.82 3.30 -4.73
N LEU A 63 13.02 4.29 -4.32
CA LEU A 63 13.26 5.09 -3.12
C LEU A 63 13.19 4.27 -1.83
N GLU A 64 12.17 3.42 -1.69
CA GLU A 64 11.98 2.54 -0.52
C GLU A 64 13.22 1.66 -0.29
N PHE A 65 13.64 0.92 -1.32
CA PHE A 65 14.76 -0.01 -1.21
C PHE A 65 16.11 0.69 -1.21
N PHE A 66 16.22 1.85 -1.84
CA PHE A 66 17.42 2.68 -1.77
C PHE A 66 17.65 3.22 -0.34
N ALA A 67 16.59 3.68 0.33
CA ALA A 67 16.68 4.09 1.74
C ALA A 67 17.08 2.92 2.66
N TRP A 68 16.48 1.74 2.47
CA TRP A 68 16.84 0.54 3.23
C TRP A 68 18.27 0.06 2.98
N GLY A 69 18.72 0.07 1.72
CA GLY A 69 20.08 -0.33 1.39
C GLY A 69 21.14 0.64 1.92
N LEU A 70 20.84 1.95 1.95
CA LEU A 70 21.69 2.96 2.61
C LEU A 70 21.91 2.67 4.10
N LEU A 71 20.88 2.18 4.79
CA LEU A 71 20.93 1.85 6.21
C LEU A 71 21.60 0.53 6.54
N THR A 72 21.90 -0.30 5.54
CA THR A 72 22.47 -1.63 5.78
C THR A 72 23.74 -1.56 6.64
N MET A 73 24.63 -0.62 6.36
CA MET A 73 25.87 -0.45 7.12
C MET A 73 25.65 0.11 8.54
N PRO A 74 24.92 1.23 8.72
CA PRO A 74 24.53 1.71 10.05
C PRO A 74 23.85 0.66 10.92
N ILE A 75 22.92 -0.12 10.37
CA ILE A 75 22.21 -1.18 11.11
C ILE A 75 23.20 -2.23 11.62
N ILE A 76 24.12 -2.68 10.77
CA ILE A 76 25.14 -3.66 11.18
C ILE A 76 26.01 -3.11 12.31
N ARG A 77 26.39 -1.83 12.25
CA ARG A 77 27.19 -1.18 13.29
C ARG A 77 26.44 -1.09 14.62
N VAL A 78 25.21 -0.57 14.60
CA VAL A 78 24.35 -0.46 15.79
C VAL A 78 24.10 -1.83 16.42
N LEU A 79 23.91 -2.86 15.59
CA LEU A 79 23.73 -4.22 16.04
C LEU A 79 25.01 -4.80 16.67
N ASN A 80 26.17 -4.49 16.11
CA ASN A 80 27.46 -4.90 16.66
C ASN A 80 27.79 -4.20 17.99
N GLU A 81 27.41 -2.94 18.13
CA GLU A 81 27.54 -2.19 19.39
C GLU A 81 26.59 -2.72 20.48
N THR A 82 25.40 -3.20 20.09
CA THR A 82 24.40 -3.71 21.05
C THR A 82 24.61 -5.18 21.42
N PHE A 83 25.04 -6.02 20.47
CA PHE A 83 25.22 -7.46 20.66
C PHE A 83 26.59 -7.96 20.16
N PRO A 84 27.72 -7.56 20.79
CA PRO A 84 29.06 -7.81 20.26
C PRO A 84 29.38 -9.29 19.97
N ASP A 85 28.90 -10.19 20.83
CA ASP A 85 29.17 -11.63 20.73
C ASP A 85 28.22 -12.37 19.78
N HIS A 86 27.08 -11.76 19.42
CA HIS A 86 25.96 -12.42 18.74
C HIS A 86 25.35 -11.61 17.60
N THR A 87 26.07 -10.63 17.04
CA THR A 87 25.62 -9.70 16.00
C THR A 87 24.88 -10.40 14.85
N PHE A 88 25.51 -11.40 14.23
CA PHE A 88 24.93 -12.10 13.07
C PHE A 88 23.68 -12.92 13.42
N LEU A 89 23.66 -13.53 14.61
CA LEU A 89 22.51 -14.31 15.08
C LEU A 89 21.31 -13.39 15.32
N MET A 90 21.53 -12.26 16.01
CA MET A 90 20.48 -11.27 16.26
C MET A 90 19.98 -10.64 14.97
N ASN A 91 20.87 -10.37 14.00
CA ASN A 91 20.47 -9.87 12.68
C ASN A 91 19.55 -10.86 11.98
N GLY A 92 19.96 -12.14 11.96
CA GLY A 92 19.20 -13.23 11.36
C GLY A 92 17.84 -13.41 12.03
N LEU A 93 17.77 -13.27 13.37
CA LEU A 93 16.53 -13.37 14.12
C LEU A 93 15.57 -12.22 13.78
N ILE A 94 16.05 -10.98 13.78
CA ILE A 94 15.26 -9.79 13.46
C ILE A 94 14.71 -9.87 12.03
N ILE A 95 15.58 -10.10 11.05
CA ILE A 95 15.19 -10.22 9.65
C ILE A 95 14.29 -11.45 9.43
N GLY A 96 14.56 -12.55 10.13
CA GLY A 96 13.76 -13.77 10.10
C GLY A 96 12.32 -13.55 10.59
N ILE A 97 12.15 -12.92 11.76
CA ILE A 97 10.83 -12.57 12.31
C ILE A 97 10.12 -11.61 11.35
N LYS A 98 10.80 -10.57 10.86
CA LYS A 98 10.25 -9.65 9.88
C LYS A 98 9.77 -10.39 8.62
N GLY A 99 10.56 -11.33 8.11
CA GLY A 99 10.24 -12.13 6.93
C GLY A 99 9.04 -13.08 7.14
N ILE A 100 8.97 -13.77 8.28
CA ILE A 100 7.82 -14.63 8.63
C ILE A 100 6.53 -13.80 8.71
N LEU A 101 6.58 -12.65 9.39
CA LEU A 101 5.44 -11.74 9.47
C LEU A 101 5.03 -11.22 8.08
N SER A 102 6.00 -10.89 7.22
CA SER A 102 5.75 -10.43 5.84
C SER A 102 5.11 -11.52 4.99
N PHE A 103 5.56 -12.77 5.15
CA PHE A 103 5.02 -13.91 4.43
C PHE A 103 3.57 -14.21 4.83
N LEU A 104 3.25 -14.16 6.12
CA LEU A 104 1.90 -14.39 6.62
C LEU A 104 0.93 -13.25 6.25
N SER A 105 1.43 -12.02 6.23
CA SER A 105 0.63 -10.82 5.93
C SER A 105 0.49 -10.53 4.43
N ALA A 106 1.41 -10.99 3.58
CA ALA A 106 1.38 -10.74 2.13
C ALA A 106 0.04 -11.06 1.45
N PRO A 107 -0.56 -12.25 1.61
CA PRO A 107 -1.84 -12.55 0.97
C PRO A 107 -3.00 -11.72 1.56
N LEU A 108 -2.94 -11.41 2.86
CA LEU A 108 -3.96 -10.60 3.53
C LEU A 108 -3.93 -9.15 3.04
N ILE A 109 -2.74 -8.54 3.01
CA ILE A 109 -2.54 -7.17 2.53
C ILE A 109 -2.84 -7.05 1.05
N GLY A 110 -2.45 -8.04 0.23
CA GLY A 110 -2.79 -8.07 -1.18
C GLY A 110 -4.30 -8.02 -1.41
N ALA A 111 -5.06 -8.93 -0.77
CA ALA A 111 -6.52 -8.96 -0.87
C ALA A 111 -7.18 -7.68 -0.34
N LEU A 112 -6.66 -7.13 0.76
CA LEU A 112 -7.21 -5.91 1.36
C LEU A 112 -6.93 -4.67 0.50
N SER A 113 -5.79 -4.65 -0.21
CA SER A 113 -5.45 -3.60 -1.18
C SER A 113 -6.39 -3.54 -2.37
N ASP A 114 -6.91 -4.69 -2.81
CA ASP A 114 -7.88 -4.76 -3.91
C ASP A 114 -9.24 -4.16 -3.53
N VAL A 115 -9.60 -4.17 -2.24
CA VAL A 115 -10.90 -3.66 -1.76
C VAL A 115 -10.81 -2.18 -1.37
N TRP A 116 -9.83 -1.84 -0.53
CA TRP A 116 -9.69 -0.51 0.04
C TRP A 116 -8.97 0.46 -0.90
N GLY A 117 -8.24 -0.04 -1.90
CA GLY A 117 -7.51 0.78 -2.87
C GLY A 117 -6.00 0.64 -2.73
N ARG A 118 -5.31 0.66 -3.88
CA ARG A 118 -3.88 0.33 -3.94
C ARG A 118 -3.02 1.44 -3.38
N LYS A 119 -3.38 2.71 -3.59
CA LYS A 119 -2.59 3.86 -3.12
C LYS A 119 -2.53 3.89 -1.59
N PHE A 120 -3.66 3.67 -0.94
CA PHE A 120 -3.75 3.67 0.53
C PHE A 120 -2.86 2.58 1.14
N PHE A 121 -2.93 1.37 0.61
CA PHE A 121 -2.09 0.27 1.09
C PHE A 121 -0.61 0.49 0.79
N LEU A 122 -0.27 0.98 -0.41
CA LEU A 122 1.10 1.29 -0.79
C LEU A 122 1.70 2.37 0.15
N LEU A 123 0.92 3.38 0.52
CA LEU A 123 1.34 4.38 1.52
C LEU A 123 1.57 3.75 2.89
N ILE A 124 0.64 2.93 3.38
CA ILE A 124 0.76 2.30 4.70
C ILE A 124 1.97 1.38 4.75
N THR A 125 2.18 0.54 3.73
CA THR A 125 3.29 -0.40 3.70
C THR A 125 4.63 0.33 3.71
N VAL A 126 4.77 1.38 2.89
CA VAL A 126 6.00 2.20 2.85
C VAL A 126 6.19 2.98 4.14
N ALA A 127 5.15 3.61 4.68
CA ALA A 127 5.25 4.38 5.93
C ALA A 127 5.64 3.51 7.13
N PHE A 128 5.04 2.32 7.28
CA PHE A 128 5.41 1.38 8.35
C PHE A 128 6.81 0.80 8.16
N THR A 129 7.22 0.61 6.91
CA THR A 129 8.57 0.13 6.58
C THR A 129 9.62 1.22 6.81
N CYS A 130 9.27 2.49 6.68
CA CYS A 130 10.15 3.63 6.91
C CYS A 130 10.18 4.13 8.36
N ALA A 131 9.11 3.89 9.13
CA ALA A 131 8.98 4.36 10.51
C ALA A 131 10.12 3.94 11.47
N PRO A 132 10.73 2.74 11.35
CA PRO A 132 11.86 2.34 12.20
C PRO A 132 13.12 3.19 12.00
N ILE A 133 13.34 3.74 10.79
CA ILE A 133 14.59 4.41 10.42
C ILE A 133 15.00 5.52 11.41
N PRO A 134 14.15 6.54 11.69
CA PRO A 134 14.50 7.61 12.63
C PRO A 134 14.63 7.13 14.08
N LEU A 135 13.98 6.02 14.46
CA LEU A 135 14.08 5.46 15.81
C LEU A 135 15.48 4.94 16.13
N MET A 136 16.27 4.61 15.11
CA MET A 136 17.65 4.15 15.29
C MET A 136 18.53 5.21 15.97
N SER A 137 18.32 6.50 15.69
CA SER A 137 19.07 7.58 16.34
C SER A 137 18.57 7.92 17.75
N ILE A 138 17.38 7.47 18.14
CA ILE A 138 16.76 7.79 19.45
C ILE A 138 16.99 6.65 20.43
N ASN A 139 16.59 5.44 20.05
CA ASN A 139 16.69 4.27 20.91
C ASN A 139 16.73 2.97 20.10
N THR A 140 17.88 2.29 20.19
CA THR A 140 18.17 1.04 19.49
C THR A 140 17.22 -0.11 19.83
N TRP A 141 16.72 -0.20 21.07
CA TRP A 141 15.76 -1.25 21.46
C TRP A 141 14.39 -1.05 20.81
N TRP A 142 13.94 0.21 20.75
CA TRP A 142 12.71 0.57 20.04
C TRP A 142 12.85 0.35 18.53
N PHE A 143 14.03 0.64 17.97
CA PHE A 143 14.35 0.33 16.59
C PHE A 143 14.17 -1.17 16.31
N PHE A 144 14.76 -2.06 17.11
CA PHE A 144 14.64 -3.51 16.93
C PHE A 144 13.21 -4.05 17.10
N ALA A 145 12.43 -3.49 18.02
CA ALA A 145 11.03 -3.83 18.17
C ALA A 145 10.22 -3.41 16.92
N MET A 146 10.40 -2.17 16.47
CA MET A 146 9.66 -1.61 15.34
C MET A 146 10.04 -2.24 14.00
N ILE A 147 11.32 -2.55 13.76
CA ILE A 147 11.74 -3.27 12.54
C ILE A 147 11.22 -4.71 12.49
N SER A 148 11.05 -5.35 13.65
CA SER A 148 10.47 -6.70 13.71
C SER A 148 8.97 -6.64 13.38
N ILE A 149 8.23 -5.71 14.01
CA ILE A 149 6.79 -5.54 13.83
C ILE A 149 6.45 -4.98 12.44
N SER A 150 7.32 -4.16 11.84
CA SER A 150 7.10 -3.64 10.48
C SER A 150 7.00 -4.74 9.43
N GLY A 151 7.47 -5.96 9.75
CA GLY A 151 7.23 -7.16 8.95
C GLY A 151 5.76 -7.40 8.59
N VAL A 152 4.81 -7.01 9.45
CA VAL A 152 3.36 -7.16 9.16
C VAL A 152 2.92 -6.33 7.95
N PHE A 153 3.61 -5.22 7.67
CA PHE A 153 3.30 -4.33 6.55
C PHE A 153 4.39 -4.33 5.48
N ALA A 154 5.43 -5.16 5.61
CA ALA A 154 6.53 -5.25 4.65
C ALA A 154 6.16 -6.12 3.43
N CYS A 155 5.00 -5.84 2.84
CA CYS A 155 4.44 -6.52 1.68
C CYS A 155 4.36 -5.59 0.46
N THR A 156 5.18 -4.53 0.41
CA THR A 156 5.12 -3.49 -0.62
C THR A 156 5.20 -4.07 -2.04
N PHE A 157 6.04 -5.08 -2.27
CA PHE A 157 6.11 -5.79 -3.56
C PHE A 157 4.77 -6.34 -4.03
N SER A 158 3.96 -6.89 -3.13
CA SER A 158 2.64 -7.45 -3.49
C SER A 158 1.71 -6.35 -4.00
N VAL A 159 1.66 -5.22 -3.29
CA VAL A 159 0.82 -4.07 -3.67
C VAL A 159 1.33 -3.41 -4.96
N VAL A 160 2.66 -3.29 -5.11
CA VAL A 160 3.27 -2.69 -6.30
C VAL A 160 3.04 -3.55 -7.54
N PHE A 161 3.24 -4.88 -7.47
CA PHE A 161 2.96 -5.74 -8.61
C PHE A 161 1.50 -5.66 -9.02
N ALA A 162 0.59 -5.59 -8.05
CA ALA A 162 -0.82 -5.47 -8.32
C ALA A 162 -1.18 -4.08 -8.90
N TYR A 163 -0.52 -3.00 -8.46
CA TYR A 163 -0.64 -1.68 -9.09
C TYR A 163 -0.13 -1.67 -10.53
N VAL A 164 1.02 -2.30 -10.79
CA VAL A 164 1.58 -2.43 -12.14
C VAL A 164 0.66 -3.27 -13.02
N ALA A 165 0.01 -4.30 -12.48
CA ALA A 165 -0.96 -5.12 -13.20
C ALA A 165 -2.20 -4.33 -13.66
N ASP A 166 -2.66 -3.37 -12.86
CA ASP A 166 -3.82 -2.52 -13.17
C ASP A 166 -3.54 -1.53 -14.29
N VAL A 167 -2.32 -0.98 -14.33
CA VAL A 167 -1.93 0.09 -15.27
C VAL A 167 -1.26 -0.44 -16.54
N THR A 168 -1.04 -1.75 -16.65
CA THR A 168 -0.34 -2.38 -17.77
C THR A 168 -1.22 -3.42 -18.47
N GLU A 169 -1.21 -3.41 -19.80
CA GLU A 169 -1.84 -4.42 -20.65
C GLU A 169 -1.25 -5.83 -20.42
N GLU A 170 -2.07 -6.87 -20.58
CA GLU A 170 -1.67 -8.26 -20.30
C GLU A 170 -0.43 -8.73 -21.05
N ASN A 171 -0.25 -8.27 -22.29
CA ASN A 171 0.90 -8.57 -23.15
C ASN A 171 2.22 -7.96 -22.64
N GLN A 172 2.16 -6.88 -21.86
CA GLN A 172 3.32 -6.10 -21.40
C GLN A 172 3.59 -6.28 -19.90
N ARG A 173 2.70 -6.92 -19.15
CA ARG A 173 2.86 -7.16 -17.70
C ARG A 173 4.18 -7.83 -17.34
N SER A 174 4.61 -8.82 -18.12
CA SER A 174 5.89 -9.52 -17.89
C SER A 174 7.09 -8.56 -17.97
N LEU A 175 7.08 -7.64 -18.94
CA LEU A 175 8.12 -6.62 -19.09
C LEU A 175 8.08 -5.62 -17.93
N ALA A 176 6.88 -5.18 -17.53
CA ALA A 176 6.70 -4.25 -16.42
C ALA A 176 7.17 -4.85 -15.08
N TYR A 177 6.86 -6.12 -14.80
CA TYR A 177 7.38 -6.82 -13.62
C TYR A 177 8.91 -7.00 -13.68
N GLY A 178 9.46 -7.21 -14.88
CA GLY A 178 10.90 -7.20 -15.12
C GLY A 178 11.52 -5.85 -14.77
N LEU A 179 10.90 -4.73 -15.16
CA LEU A 179 11.36 -3.38 -14.83
C LEU A 179 11.32 -3.10 -13.31
N VAL A 180 10.25 -3.53 -12.62
CA VAL A 180 10.15 -3.42 -11.15
C VAL A 180 11.33 -4.14 -10.49
N SER A 181 11.58 -5.39 -10.90
CA SER A 181 12.65 -6.21 -10.33
C SER A 181 14.04 -5.66 -10.67
N ALA A 182 14.25 -5.15 -11.89
CA ALA A 182 15.49 -4.51 -12.28
C ALA A 182 15.76 -3.23 -11.50
N THR A 183 14.73 -2.43 -11.24
CA THR A 183 14.81 -1.20 -10.45
C THR A 183 15.17 -1.48 -9.00
N PHE A 184 14.54 -2.50 -8.41
CA PHE A 184 14.91 -3.02 -7.09
C PHE A 184 16.36 -3.51 -7.04
N ALA A 185 16.80 -4.30 -8.01
CA ALA A 185 18.18 -4.79 -8.05
C ALA A 185 19.18 -3.63 -8.17
N ALA A 186 18.89 -2.64 -9.02
CA ALA A 186 19.72 -1.47 -9.19
C ALA A 186 19.83 -0.64 -7.90
N SER A 187 18.72 -0.41 -7.19
CA SER A 187 18.75 0.32 -5.92
C SER A 187 19.55 -0.43 -4.86
N MET A 188 19.39 -1.75 -4.74
CA MET A 188 20.10 -2.59 -3.76
C MET A 188 21.61 -2.71 -4.03
N VAL A 189 22.06 -2.55 -5.28
CA VAL A 189 23.50 -2.56 -5.60
C VAL A 189 24.14 -1.21 -5.28
N ILE A 190 23.47 -0.10 -5.60
CA ILE A 190 24.03 1.25 -5.48
C ILE A 190 24.01 1.72 -4.02
N SER A 191 22.94 1.44 -3.29
CA SER A 191 22.68 2.05 -1.99
C SER A 191 23.63 1.62 -0.85
N PRO A 192 24.07 0.35 -0.67
CA PRO A 192 24.97 0.00 0.43
C PRO A 192 26.38 0.57 0.23
N ALA A 193 26.85 0.63 -1.02
CA ALA A 193 28.12 1.26 -1.37
C ALA A 193 28.09 2.76 -1.04
N LEU A 194 26.99 3.44 -1.40
CA LEU A 194 26.80 4.86 -1.09
C LEU A 194 26.64 5.08 0.43
N GLY A 195 25.90 4.22 1.12
CA GLY A 195 25.70 4.27 2.56
C GLY A 195 27.01 4.08 3.33
N ALA A 196 27.84 3.13 2.91
CA ALA A 196 29.18 2.93 3.46
C ALA A 196 30.07 4.17 3.27
N TYR A 197 30.08 4.74 2.06
CA TYR A 197 30.89 5.91 1.74
C TYR A 197 30.51 7.14 2.59
N ILE A 198 29.20 7.40 2.72
CA ILE A 198 28.68 8.52 3.51
C ILE A 198 28.97 8.31 4.99
N MET A 199 28.72 7.10 5.50
CA MET A 199 29.00 6.75 6.90
C MET A 199 30.47 6.92 7.24
N ASN A 200 31.40 6.53 6.35
CA ASN A 200 32.83 6.64 6.59
C ASN A 200 33.35 8.08 6.52
N THR A 201 32.76 8.91 5.65
CA THR A 201 33.24 10.29 5.42
C THR A 201 32.61 11.31 6.37
N TYR A 202 31.32 11.14 6.67
CA TYR A 202 30.52 12.12 7.42
C TYR A 202 29.93 11.57 8.73
N GLY A 203 30.14 10.29 9.01
CA GLY A 203 29.63 9.62 10.21
C GLY A 203 28.25 8.99 10.03
N GLU A 204 27.89 8.17 11.02
CA GLU A 204 26.67 7.37 11.02
C GLU A 204 25.40 8.24 10.99
N ASN A 205 25.33 9.27 11.83
CA ASN A 205 24.16 10.14 11.94
C ASN A 205 23.74 10.75 10.60
N LEU A 206 24.69 11.11 9.73
CA LEU A 206 24.35 11.67 8.42
C LEU A 206 23.79 10.62 7.46
N ALA A 207 24.33 9.39 7.48
CA ALA A 207 23.80 8.29 6.68
C ALA A 207 22.35 7.96 7.08
N VAL A 208 22.06 7.95 8.39
CA VAL A 208 20.70 7.73 8.91
C VAL A 208 19.76 8.88 8.57
N ALA A 209 20.22 10.13 8.71
CA ALA A 209 19.44 11.30 8.36
C ALA A 209 19.10 11.32 6.85
N LEU A 210 20.05 10.96 5.99
CA LEU A 210 19.83 10.88 4.54
C LEU A 210 18.84 9.77 4.19
N ALA A 211 18.98 8.58 4.77
CA ALA A 211 18.02 7.49 4.55
C ALA A 211 16.61 7.87 5.04
N THR A 212 16.52 8.55 6.18
CA THR A 212 15.26 9.10 6.69
C THR A 212 14.66 10.11 5.72
N ALA A 213 15.47 11.04 5.18
CA ALA A 213 15.00 12.04 4.23
C ALA A 213 14.45 11.39 2.94
N ILE A 214 15.13 10.37 2.43
CA ILE A 214 14.68 9.62 1.24
C ILE A 214 13.39 8.86 1.52
N ALA A 215 13.28 8.24 2.69
CA ALA A 215 12.07 7.55 3.13
C ALA A 215 10.87 8.50 3.28
N VAL A 216 11.09 9.68 3.86
CA VAL A 216 10.06 10.73 3.97
C VAL A 216 9.67 11.27 2.59
N LEU A 217 10.66 11.46 1.70
CA LEU A 217 10.43 11.87 0.32
C LEU A 217 9.56 10.83 -0.42
N ASP A 218 9.80 9.55 -0.21
CA ASP A 218 9.02 8.47 -0.82
C ASP A 218 7.55 8.50 -0.35
N VAL A 219 7.32 8.58 0.97
CA VAL A 219 5.96 8.75 1.51
C VAL A 219 5.28 10.00 0.95
N PHE A 220 6.01 11.11 0.83
CA PHE A 220 5.49 12.35 0.25
C PHE A 220 5.20 12.21 -1.26
N PHE A 221 6.05 11.51 -2.00
CA PHE A 221 5.87 11.21 -3.40
C PHE A 221 4.62 10.36 -3.62
N ILE A 222 4.38 9.36 -2.77
CA ILE A 222 3.15 8.55 -2.81
C ILE A 222 1.92 9.40 -2.55
N LEU A 223 1.98 10.30 -1.56
CA LEU A 223 0.89 11.20 -1.22
C LEU A 223 0.48 12.08 -2.40
N VAL A 224 1.45 12.75 -3.02
CA VAL A 224 1.23 13.80 -4.02
C VAL A 224 1.14 13.26 -5.44
N ALA A 225 2.06 12.37 -5.83
CA ALA A 225 2.28 12.01 -7.23
C ALA A 225 1.51 10.75 -7.65
N VAL A 226 1.43 9.72 -6.80
CA VAL A 226 0.80 8.44 -7.17
C VAL A 226 -0.73 8.60 -7.24
N PRO A 227 -1.36 8.46 -8.42
CA PRO A 227 -2.82 8.43 -8.52
C PRO A 227 -3.38 7.06 -8.09
N GLU A 228 -4.66 7.01 -7.75
CA GLU A 228 -5.35 5.74 -7.45
C GLU A 228 -5.53 4.92 -8.73
N SER A 229 -5.02 3.68 -8.78
CA SER A 229 -5.12 2.82 -9.97
C SER A 229 -6.48 2.12 -10.11
N LEU A 230 -7.25 1.99 -9.02
CA LEU A 230 -8.48 1.20 -9.02
C LEU A 230 -9.66 1.97 -9.67
N PRO A 231 -10.30 1.44 -10.73
CA PRO A 231 -11.48 2.06 -11.32
C PRO A 231 -12.68 2.05 -10.36
N GLU A 232 -13.43 3.15 -10.32
CA GLU A 232 -14.59 3.32 -9.44
C GLU A 232 -15.73 2.31 -9.73
N LYS A 233 -15.73 1.68 -10.91
CA LYS A 233 -16.76 0.74 -11.39
C LYS A 233 -16.61 -0.71 -10.93
N THR A 234 -15.45 -1.13 -10.41
CA THR A 234 -15.20 -2.53 -9.98
C THR A 234 -15.32 -2.74 -8.46
N ARG A 235 -15.64 -1.69 -7.69
CA ARG A 235 -15.95 -1.87 -6.26
C ARG A 235 -17.33 -2.50 -6.08
N PRO A 236 -17.46 -3.61 -5.32
CA PRO A 236 -18.76 -4.19 -5.02
C PRO A 236 -19.66 -3.14 -4.31
N PRO A 237 -20.91 -2.95 -4.74
CA PRO A 237 -21.82 -1.95 -4.16
C PRO A 237 -22.39 -2.34 -2.79
N ALA A 238 -21.85 -3.37 -2.12
CA ALA A 238 -22.42 -3.95 -0.92
C ALA A 238 -21.52 -3.72 0.31
N PRO A 239 -22.09 -3.63 1.53
CA PRO A 239 -21.31 -3.50 2.75
C PRO A 239 -20.36 -4.70 2.89
N ILE A 240 -19.13 -4.40 3.31
CA ILE A 240 -18.00 -5.33 3.48
C ILE A 240 -18.47 -6.61 4.19
N SER A 241 -18.59 -7.71 3.44
CA SER A 241 -18.68 -9.05 4.03
C SER A 241 -17.24 -9.53 4.26
N TRP A 242 -16.92 -9.87 5.51
CA TRP A 242 -15.63 -10.43 5.91
C TRP A 242 -15.26 -11.72 5.12
N GLU A 243 -16.22 -12.35 4.43
CA GLU A 243 -16.01 -13.43 3.46
C GLU A 243 -15.24 -13.02 2.20
N GLN A 244 -15.29 -11.76 1.77
CA GLN A 244 -14.57 -11.28 0.58
C GLN A 244 -13.13 -10.86 0.88
N ALA A 245 -12.84 -10.55 2.15
CA ALA A 245 -11.50 -10.21 2.63
C ALA A 245 -10.70 -11.47 3.05
N ASP A 246 -11.25 -12.67 2.88
CA ASP A 246 -10.64 -13.91 3.33
C ASP A 246 -9.54 -14.36 2.33
N PRO A 247 -8.24 -14.20 2.65
CA PRO A 247 -7.15 -14.55 1.74
C PRO A 247 -7.14 -16.05 1.38
N PHE A 248 -7.78 -16.89 2.20
CA PHE A 248 -7.89 -18.33 1.95
C PHE A 248 -9.01 -18.70 0.97
N ALA A 249 -10.05 -17.87 0.82
CA ALA A 249 -11.09 -18.10 -0.17
C ALA A 249 -10.56 -17.98 -1.62
N ALA A 250 -9.57 -17.10 -1.84
CA ALA A 250 -8.86 -16.98 -3.12
C ALA A 250 -8.08 -18.27 -3.47
N LEU A 251 -7.42 -18.88 -2.48
CA LEU A 251 -6.73 -20.18 -2.63
C LEU A 251 -7.70 -21.33 -2.94
N GLY A 252 -8.89 -21.32 -2.33
CA GLY A 252 -9.96 -22.29 -2.62
C GLY A 252 -10.46 -22.24 -4.08
N LYS A 253 -10.57 -21.03 -4.65
CA LYS A 253 -10.99 -20.84 -6.05
C LYS A 253 -9.95 -21.33 -7.07
N VAL A 254 -8.65 -21.20 -6.76
CA VAL A 254 -7.57 -21.74 -7.61
C VAL A 254 -7.61 -23.27 -7.64
N LYS A 255 -7.87 -23.93 -6.50
CA LYS A 255 -8.03 -25.40 -6.44
C LYS A 255 -9.19 -25.90 -7.30
N HIS A 256 -10.26 -25.12 -7.43
CA HIS A 256 -11.43 -25.51 -8.21
C HIS A 256 -11.25 -25.37 -9.74
N ASN A 257 -10.42 -24.42 -10.20
CA ASN A 257 -10.12 -24.24 -11.63
C ASN A 257 -9.08 -25.23 -12.16
N VAL A 258 -8.20 -25.75 -11.30
CA VAL A 258 -7.22 -26.79 -11.68
C VAL A 258 -7.86 -28.16 -11.81
N LEU A 259 -8.97 -28.43 -11.13
CA LEU A 259 -9.71 -29.71 -11.21
C LEU A 259 -10.73 -29.78 -12.35
N LYS A 260 -10.85 -28.73 -13.18
CA LYS A 260 -11.74 -28.66 -14.35
C LYS A 260 -10.99 -28.62 -15.70
N LYS A 261 -9.66 -28.75 -15.71
CA LYS A 261 -8.86 -29.06 -16.90
C LYS A 261 -8.45 -30.52 -16.87
#